data_AF-A0A2V3VF29-F1
#
_entry.id   AF-A0A2V3VF29-F1
#
_cell.length_a   1.000
_cell.length_b   1.000
_cell.length_c   1.000
_cell.angle_alpha   90.00
_cell.angle_beta   90.00
_cell.angle_gamma   90.00
#
_symmetry.space_group_name_H-M   'P 1'
#
loop_
_entity.id
_entity.type
_entity.pdbx_description
1 polymer ?
#
loop_
_entity_poly.entity_id
_entity_poly.type
_entity_poly.pdbx_seq_one_letter_code
_entity_poly.pdbx_strand_id
1 'polypeptide(L)'
;MSDIHYGRGYVYSIQYHLVWCVKYRHDILHGQIDTDVKTLLKQIAIDNDIQIVEMESDQDHIHLLIDCKPQHYIPSIVKAFKGVSARLLFKKHPELKQHLWGGHLWNPSYFVATVSENTEEQIRSTFKIKKRNEVSYVLRHKASSFRIYPNQAQQILIAKTIGCSRFIFNHFLSLWNETYRNTGKGLTYHACATMLPHIKKNEETNWLKEVDSIALQSSLKNLSNSFSRFFKKQTNKP
;
A
#
# COMPACT_ATOMS: atom_id res chain seq x y z
N MET A 1 -25.82 -6.24 -14.74
CA MET A 1 -24.85 -7.14 -15.38
C MET A 1 -23.72 -6.26 -15.85
N SER A 2 -22.53 -6.45 -15.31
CA SER A 2 -21.35 -5.64 -15.59
C SER A 2 -20.86 -6.11 -16.94
N ASP A 3 -20.90 -5.20 -17.90
CA ASP A 3 -20.54 -5.54 -19.27
C ASP A 3 -19.08 -6.02 -19.32
N ILE A 4 -18.88 -7.09 -20.10
CA ILE A 4 -17.57 -7.63 -20.40
C ILE A 4 -17.11 -6.97 -21.70
N HIS A 5 -15.98 -6.27 -21.63
CA HIS A 5 -15.41 -5.53 -22.74
C HIS A 5 -14.25 -6.29 -23.39
N TYR A 6 -14.04 -6.07 -24.69
CA TYR A 6 -13.01 -6.73 -25.48
C TYR A 6 -12.03 -5.70 -26.06
N GLY A 7 -10.74 -5.94 -25.87
CA GLY A 7 -9.67 -5.16 -26.48
C GLY A 7 -8.68 -6.06 -27.23
N ARG A 8 -7.64 -5.45 -27.81
CA ARG A 8 -6.62 -6.20 -28.56
C ARG A 8 -5.75 -7.03 -27.60
N GLY A 9 -6.07 -8.32 -27.47
CA GLY A 9 -5.32 -9.26 -26.63
C GLY A 9 -5.72 -9.25 -25.15
N TYR A 10 -6.87 -8.66 -24.80
CA TYR A 10 -7.39 -8.66 -23.44
C TYR A 10 -8.91 -8.56 -23.41
N VAL A 11 -9.51 -9.13 -22.38
CA VAL A 11 -10.92 -9.03 -22.03
C VAL A 11 -10.99 -8.47 -20.62
N TYR A 12 -11.85 -7.50 -20.36
CA TYR A 12 -11.88 -6.81 -19.08
C TYR A 12 -13.29 -6.40 -18.65
N SER A 13 -13.47 -6.31 -17.34
CA SER A 13 -14.61 -5.65 -16.71
C SER A 13 -14.04 -4.93 -15.50
N ILE A 14 -13.90 -3.61 -15.59
CA ILE A 14 -13.16 -2.81 -14.60
C ILE A 14 -14.01 -1.61 -14.23
N GLN A 15 -14.57 -1.67 -13.03
CA GLN A 15 -15.31 -0.56 -12.46
C GLN A 15 -14.66 -0.05 -11.17
N TYR A 16 -14.69 1.26 -10.98
CA TYR A 16 -14.21 1.90 -9.75
C TYR A 16 -15.26 2.82 -9.17
N HIS A 17 -15.44 2.72 -7.85
CA HIS A 17 -16.12 3.72 -7.05
C HIS A 17 -15.11 4.78 -6.61
N LEU A 18 -15.29 6.00 -7.09
CA LEU A 18 -14.48 7.16 -6.73
C LEU A 18 -15.30 8.10 -5.86
N VAL A 19 -14.68 8.61 -4.80
CA VAL A 19 -15.30 9.61 -3.94
C VAL A 19 -14.31 10.72 -3.62
N TRP A 20 -14.73 11.97 -3.70
CA TRP A 20 -13.96 13.08 -3.14
C TRP A 20 -14.89 14.18 -2.60
N CYS A 21 -14.37 14.93 -1.65
CA CYS A 21 -15.11 16.00 -0.99
C CYS A 21 -14.68 17.39 -1.48
N VAL A 22 -15.56 18.36 -1.31
CA VAL A 22 -15.27 19.79 -1.32
C VAL A 22 -14.24 20.09 -0.23
N LYS A 23 -13.38 21.08 -0.48
CA LYS A 23 -12.38 21.53 0.48
C LYS A 23 -13.10 22.00 1.76
N TYR A 24 -12.61 21.54 2.91
CA TYR A 24 -13.21 21.77 4.23
C TYR A 24 -14.64 21.26 4.41
N ARG A 25 -15.13 20.39 3.50
CA ARG A 25 -16.48 19.82 3.55
C ARG A 25 -17.57 20.91 3.56
N HIS A 26 -17.39 21.99 2.78
CA HIS A 26 -18.43 23.00 2.61
C HIS A 26 -19.59 22.46 1.77
N ASP A 27 -20.80 22.77 2.22
CA ASP A 27 -22.05 22.33 1.60
C ASP A 27 -22.42 23.20 0.38
N ILE A 28 -21.68 23.05 -0.72
CA ILE A 28 -21.86 23.86 -1.94
C ILE A 28 -22.47 23.08 -3.12
N LEU A 29 -22.58 21.76 -3.02
CA LEU A 29 -23.06 20.89 -4.10
C LEU A 29 -24.58 20.78 -4.05
N HIS A 30 -25.26 21.89 -4.31
CA HIS A 30 -26.72 21.94 -4.37
C HIS A 30 -27.20 22.83 -5.51
N GLY A 31 -28.45 22.62 -5.94
CA GLY A 31 -29.09 23.41 -6.98
C GLY A 31 -28.31 23.45 -8.30
N GLN A 32 -28.02 24.67 -8.78
CA GLN A 32 -27.35 24.86 -10.08
C GLN A 32 -25.88 24.40 -10.07
N ILE A 33 -25.17 24.57 -8.95
CA ILE A 33 -23.76 24.17 -8.83
C ILE A 33 -23.62 22.64 -8.98
N ASP A 34 -24.55 21.89 -8.39
CA ASP A 34 -24.58 20.43 -8.52
C ASP A 34 -24.82 19.99 -9.97
N THR A 35 -25.83 20.59 -10.61
CA THR A 35 -26.16 20.31 -12.01
C THR A 35 -24.98 20.59 -12.93
N ASP A 36 -24.27 21.69 -12.68
CA ASP A 36 -23.14 22.13 -13.47
C ASP A 36 -21.91 21.25 -13.26
N VAL A 37 -21.58 20.86 -12.02
CA VAL A 37 -20.45 19.95 -11.78
C VAL A 37 -20.71 18.58 -12.39
N LYS A 38 -21.94 18.05 -12.31
CA LYS A 38 -22.33 16.78 -12.95
C LYS A 38 -22.17 16.87 -14.47
N THR A 39 -22.62 17.97 -15.08
CA THR A 39 -22.48 18.20 -16.52
C THR A 39 -21.01 18.28 -16.94
N LEU A 40 -20.19 19.01 -16.18
CA LEU A 40 -18.75 19.12 -16.42
C LEU A 40 -18.05 17.77 -16.29
N LEU A 41 -18.36 16.97 -15.27
CA LEU A 41 -17.76 15.65 -15.07
C LEU A 41 -18.12 14.69 -16.21
N LYS A 42 -19.36 14.72 -16.69
CA LYS A 42 -19.77 13.95 -17.89
C LYS A 42 -18.94 14.35 -19.11
N GLN A 43 -18.75 15.64 -19.35
CA GLN A 43 -17.94 16.10 -20.48
C GLN A 43 -16.47 15.68 -20.33
N ILE A 44 -15.87 15.85 -19.15
CA ILE A 44 -14.48 15.45 -18.91
C ILE A 44 -14.32 13.93 -19.08
N ALA A 45 -15.32 13.14 -18.69
CA ALA A 45 -15.30 11.70 -18.89
C ALA A 45 -15.28 11.33 -20.38
N ILE A 46 -16.13 11.96 -21.20
CA ILE A 46 -16.15 11.80 -22.67
C ILE A 46 -14.79 12.16 -23.26
N ASP A 47 -14.23 13.31 -22.88
CA ASP A 47 -12.94 13.80 -23.38
C ASP A 47 -11.76 12.88 -23.03
N ASN A 48 -11.92 12.06 -21.98
CA ASN A 48 -10.90 11.11 -21.51
C ASN A 48 -11.25 9.65 -21.83
N ASP A 49 -12.28 9.39 -22.65
CA ASP A 49 -12.71 8.02 -23.04
C ASP A 49 -13.07 7.15 -21.81
N ILE A 50 -13.73 7.76 -20.83
CA ILE A 50 -14.19 7.13 -19.59
C ILE A 50 -15.71 7.12 -19.57
N GLN A 51 -16.30 6.00 -19.18
CA GLN A 51 -17.73 5.89 -19.00
C GLN A 51 -18.07 6.11 -17.52
N ILE A 52 -18.94 7.09 -17.24
CA ILE A 52 -19.58 7.22 -15.93
C ILE A 52 -20.84 6.36 -15.96
N VAL A 53 -20.85 5.29 -15.16
CA VAL A 53 -21.99 4.37 -15.01
C VAL A 53 -23.06 5.01 -14.13
N GLU A 54 -22.64 5.52 -12.98
CA GLU A 54 -23.50 6.24 -12.04
C GLU A 54 -22.73 7.42 -11.43
N MET A 55 -23.47 8.47 -11.08
CA MET A 55 -22.90 9.66 -10.46
C MET A 55 -23.93 10.28 -9.53
N GLU A 56 -23.58 10.33 -8.26
CA GLU A 56 -24.36 11.00 -7.23
C GLU A 56 -23.50 11.99 -6.48
N SER A 57 -24.16 12.98 -5.92
CA SER A 57 -23.55 14.01 -5.08
C SER A 57 -24.42 14.22 -3.87
N ASP A 58 -23.76 14.50 -2.78
CA ASP A 58 -24.37 14.99 -1.55
C ASP A 58 -23.65 16.29 -1.18
N GLN A 59 -24.27 17.11 -0.35
CA GLN A 59 -23.98 18.53 -0.08
C GLN A 59 -22.50 18.94 -0.19
N ASP A 60 -21.57 18.11 0.28
CA ASP A 60 -20.13 18.36 0.33
C ASP A 60 -19.25 17.33 -0.41
N HIS A 61 -19.80 16.32 -1.09
CA HIS A 61 -19.00 15.27 -1.77
C HIS A 61 -19.67 14.65 -3.00
N ILE A 62 -18.85 14.07 -3.88
CA ILE A 62 -19.30 13.41 -5.12
C ILE A 62 -18.88 11.95 -5.10
N HIS A 63 -19.80 11.07 -5.47
CA HIS A 63 -19.62 9.66 -5.76
C HIS A 63 -19.71 9.41 -7.27
N LEU A 64 -18.73 8.72 -7.83
CA LEU A 64 -18.76 8.23 -9.21
C LEU A 64 -18.56 6.72 -9.23
N LEU A 65 -19.41 6.02 -9.98
CA LEU A 65 -19.09 4.69 -10.49
C LEU A 65 -18.62 4.85 -11.93
N ILE A 66 -17.35 4.57 -12.19
CA ILE A 66 -16.77 4.64 -13.53
C ILE A 66 -16.44 3.26 -14.07
N ASP A 67 -16.64 3.07 -15.37
CA ASP A 67 -16.09 1.97 -16.16
C ASP A 67 -14.92 2.51 -16.99
N CYS A 68 -13.78 1.82 -16.94
CA CYS A 68 -12.57 2.30 -17.60
C CYS A 68 -11.72 1.16 -18.17
N LYS A 69 -11.02 1.47 -19.27
CA LYS A 69 -10.05 0.58 -19.91
C LYS A 69 -8.83 0.28 -19.02
N PRO A 70 -8.17 -0.89 -19.17
CA PRO A 70 -6.95 -1.25 -18.42
C PRO A 70 -5.79 -0.25 -18.59
N GLN A 71 -5.78 0.52 -19.67
CA GLN A 71 -4.76 1.54 -19.96
C GLN A 71 -4.97 2.83 -19.15
N HIS A 72 -6.14 3.02 -18.55
CA HIS A 72 -6.42 4.20 -17.74
C HIS A 72 -5.74 4.10 -16.37
N TYR A 73 -4.97 5.13 -16.04
CA TYR A 73 -4.34 5.27 -14.74
C TYR A 73 -5.20 6.13 -13.81
N ILE A 74 -5.71 5.54 -12.73
CA ILE A 74 -6.67 6.19 -11.82
C ILE A 74 -6.23 7.58 -11.32
N PRO A 75 -4.98 7.80 -10.86
CA PRO A 75 -4.55 9.13 -10.47
C PRO A 75 -4.64 10.17 -11.59
N SER A 76 -4.42 9.78 -12.86
CA SER A 76 -4.61 10.68 -14.00
C SER A 76 -6.08 11.02 -14.22
N ILE A 77 -6.99 10.04 -14.09
CA ILE A 77 -8.44 10.27 -14.17
C ILE A 77 -8.88 11.27 -13.09
N VAL A 78 -8.50 11.01 -11.84
CA VAL A 78 -8.89 11.85 -10.71
C VAL A 78 -8.30 13.26 -10.85
N LYS A 79 -7.06 13.38 -11.34
CA LYS A 79 -6.45 14.67 -11.64
C LYS A 79 -7.22 15.44 -12.71
N ALA A 80 -7.65 14.78 -13.79
CA ALA A 80 -8.45 15.38 -14.84
C ALA A 80 -9.82 15.83 -14.30
N PHE A 81 -10.55 14.94 -13.63
CA PHE A 81 -11.86 15.22 -13.05
C PHE A 81 -11.80 16.38 -12.06
N LYS A 82 -10.97 16.29 -11.01
CA LYS A 82 -10.90 17.32 -9.97
C LYS A 82 -10.30 18.62 -10.49
N GLY A 83 -9.23 18.55 -11.29
CA GLY A 83 -8.54 19.74 -11.77
C GLY A 83 -9.36 20.55 -12.76
N VAL A 84 -9.90 19.89 -13.79
CA VAL A 84 -10.67 20.57 -14.85
C VAL A 84 -12.02 21.04 -14.31
N SER A 85 -12.72 20.23 -13.53
CA SER A 85 -13.99 20.64 -12.90
C SER A 85 -13.80 21.85 -11.99
N ALA A 86 -12.78 21.86 -11.13
CA ALA A 86 -12.53 23.00 -10.25
C ALA A 86 -12.30 24.29 -11.02
N ARG A 87 -11.45 24.23 -12.05
CA ARG A 87 -11.15 25.39 -12.89
C ARG A 87 -12.40 25.93 -13.60
N LEU A 88 -13.20 25.05 -14.20
CA LEU A 88 -14.38 25.45 -14.96
C LEU A 88 -15.52 25.90 -14.05
N LEU A 89 -15.72 25.24 -12.91
CA LEU A 89 -16.75 25.60 -11.94
C LEU A 89 -16.46 26.96 -11.31
N PHE A 90 -15.21 27.27 -10.93
CA PHE A 90 -14.85 28.61 -10.46
C PHE A 90 -15.02 29.72 -11.52
N LYS A 91 -14.92 29.37 -12.81
CA LYS A 91 -15.16 30.32 -13.90
C LYS A 91 -16.66 30.58 -14.08
N LYS A 92 -17.48 29.54 -13.93
CA LYS A 92 -18.94 29.61 -14.08
C LYS A 92 -19.63 30.20 -12.84
N HIS A 93 -19.09 29.93 -11.65
CA HIS A 93 -19.58 30.34 -10.34
C HIS A 93 -18.52 31.10 -9.55
N PRO A 94 -18.23 32.38 -9.89
CA PRO A 94 -17.25 33.18 -9.17
C PRO A 94 -17.56 33.35 -7.68
N GLU A 95 -18.83 33.28 -7.28
CA GLU A 95 -19.32 33.36 -5.90
C GLU A 95 -18.71 32.29 -4.98
N LEU A 96 -18.33 31.13 -5.53
CA LEU A 96 -17.67 30.07 -4.76
C LEU A 96 -16.34 30.52 -4.13
N LYS A 97 -15.67 31.52 -4.72
CA LYS A 97 -14.41 32.06 -4.18
C LYS A 97 -14.58 32.79 -2.85
N GLN A 98 -15.80 33.24 -2.52
CA GLN A 98 -16.08 33.86 -1.22
C GLN A 98 -15.89 32.85 -0.08
N HIS A 99 -16.31 31.59 -0.31
CA HIS A 99 -16.18 30.50 0.67
C HIS A 99 -14.85 29.75 0.51
N LEU A 100 -14.25 29.77 -0.69
CA LEU A 100 -13.05 29.01 -1.05
C LEU A 100 -11.89 29.91 -1.48
N TRP A 101 -11.57 30.89 -0.65
CA TRP A 101 -10.53 31.91 -0.81
C TRP A 101 -9.11 31.38 -1.10
N GLY A 102 -8.82 30.12 -0.77
CA GLY A 102 -7.56 29.44 -1.13
C GLY A 102 -7.47 28.98 -2.59
N GLY A 103 -8.49 29.22 -3.43
CA GLY A 103 -8.52 28.78 -4.83
C GLY A 103 -8.62 27.27 -5.03
N HIS A 104 -8.92 26.52 -3.96
CA HIS A 104 -9.04 25.07 -3.97
C HIS A 104 -10.50 24.65 -3.76
N LEU A 105 -11.13 24.13 -4.82
CA LEU A 105 -12.51 23.62 -4.73
C LEU A 105 -12.57 22.30 -3.96
N TRP A 106 -11.65 21.39 -4.27
CA TRP A 106 -11.67 20.02 -3.75
C TRP A 106 -10.68 19.82 -2.62
N ASN A 107 -11.00 18.92 -1.69
CA ASN A 107 -10.02 18.33 -0.78
C ASN A 107 -8.92 17.66 -1.62
N PRO A 108 -7.62 17.76 -1.29
CA PRO A 108 -6.56 17.10 -2.06
C PRO A 108 -6.75 15.57 -2.16
N SER A 109 -7.30 14.95 -1.12
CA SER A 109 -7.53 13.51 -1.03
C SER A 109 -8.69 13.03 -1.89
N TYR A 110 -8.70 11.74 -2.21
CA TYR A 110 -9.83 11.04 -2.82
C TYR A 110 -9.83 9.59 -2.33
N PHE A 111 -11.00 8.97 -2.32
CA PHE A 111 -11.19 7.55 -2.07
C PHE A 111 -11.40 6.84 -3.41
N VAL A 112 -10.89 5.60 -3.49
CA VAL A 112 -11.10 4.71 -4.63
C VAL A 112 -11.30 3.28 -4.13
N ALA A 113 -12.32 2.62 -4.63
CA ALA A 113 -12.56 1.19 -4.44
C ALA A 113 -12.88 0.52 -5.78
N THR A 114 -12.45 -0.73 -5.96
CA THR A 114 -12.88 -1.55 -7.09
C THR A 114 -14.30 -2.05 -6.87
N VAL A 115 -15.12 -2.02 -7.91
CA VAL A 115 -16.48 -2.58 -7.89
C VAL A 115 -16.52 -3.81 -8.81
N SER A 116 -17.15 -4.87 -8.34
CA SER A 116 -17.43 -6.10 -9.11
C SER A 116 -18.82 -6.58 -8.75
N GLU A 117 -19.56 -7.11 -9.72
CA GLU A 117 -20.87 -7.72 -9.46
C GLU A 117 -20.78 -8.99 -8.63
N ASN A 118 -19.68 -9.73 -8.80
CA ASN A 118 -19.47 -10.92 -8.03
C ASN A 118 -18.84 -10.52 -6.70
N THR A 119 -19.45 -11.01 -5.62
CA THR A 119 -18.81 -10.91 -4.31
C THR A 119 -17.45 -11.57 -4.36
N GLU A 120 -16.54 -11.09 -3.50
CA GLU A 120 -15.23 -11.72 -3.37
C GLU A 120 -15.35 -13.24 -3.10
N GLU A 121 -16.36 -13.67 -2.34
CA GLU A 121 -16.62 -15.08 -2.06
C GLU A 121 -17.02 -15.87 -3.31
N GLN A 122 -17.92 -15.33 -4.14
CA GLN A 122 -18.30 -15.94 -5.42
C GLN A 122 -17.11 -16.00 -6.38
N ILE A 123 -16.28 -14.96 -6.44
CA ILE A 123 -15.06 -15.00 -7.25
C ILE A 123 -14.10 -16.07 -6.72
N ARG A 124 -13.89 -16.15 -5.40
CA ARG A 124 -13.02 -17.14 -4.76
C ARG A 124 -13.49 -18.59 -4.95
N SER A 125 -14.79 -18.83 -4.97
CA SER A 125 -15.33 -20.17 -5.20
C SER A 125 -15.02 -20.68 -6.61
N THR A 126 -15.03 -19.82 -7.63
CA THR A 126 -14.66 -20.19 -9.01
C THR A 126 -13.20 -20.67 -9.13
N PHE A 127 -12.29 -20.12 -8.32
CA PHE A 127 -10.88 -20.54 -8.28
C PHE A 127 -10.66 -21.91 -7.60
N LYS A 128 -11.52 -22.30 -6.65
CA LYS A 128 -11.46 -23.64 -6.01
C LYS A 128 -11.84 -24.75 -6.99
N ILE A 129 -12.74 -24.45 -7.93
CA ILE A 129 -13.25 -25.39 -8.94
C ILE A 129 -12.25 -25.58 -10.10
N LYS A 130 -11.48 -24.54 -10.46
CA LYS A 130 -10.59 -24.53 -11.64
C LYS A 130 -9.17 -25.10 -11.42
N LYS A 131 -8.94 -25.97 -10.43
CA LYS A 131 -7.63 -26.63 -10.27
C LYS A 131 -7.39 -27.70 -11.36
N ARG A 132 -6.99 -27.28 -12.56
CA ARG A 132 -6.12 -28.02 -13.46
C ARG A 132 -5.19 -27.03 -14.16
N ASN A 133 -3.89 -27.22 -13.89
CA ASN A 133 -2.69 -26.60 -14.47
C ASN A 133 -2.37 -25.14 -14.05
N GLU A 134 -1.33 -25.01 -13.22
CA GLU A 134 -0.58 -23.78 -12.86
C GLU A 134 0.02 -23.11 -14.13
N VAL A 135 0.23 -21.79 -14.21
CA VAL A 135 1.28 -20.98 -13.54
C VAL A 135 0.85 -19.51 -13.27
N SER A 136 1.31 -18.98 -12.13
CA SER A 136 1.19 -17.65 -11.49
C SER A 136 2.01 -16.52 -12.18
N TYR A 137 1.87 -15.19 -11.95
CA TYR A 137 1.92 -14.32 -10.73
C TYR A 137 1.31 -12.90 -11.07
N VAL A 138 0.91 -11.94 -10.19
CA VAL A 138 1.64 -11.16 -9.14
C VAL A 138 0.66 -10.31 -8.27
N LEU A 139 1.12 -10.02 -7.04
CA LEU A 139 0.57 -9.41 -5.80
C LEU A 139 -0.14 -8.02 -5.81
N ARG A 140 -1.19 -7.88 -4.97
CA ARG A 140 -1.54 -6.63 -4.23
C ARG A 140 -2.06 -6.92 -2.81
N HIS A 141 -1.60 -6.11 -1.85
CA HIS A 141 -1.67 -6.38 -0.41
C HIS A 141 -3.05 -6.12 0.21
N LYS A 142 -3.66 -7.16 0.78
CA LYS A 142 -4.71 -7.09 1.81
C LYS A 142 -4.07 -7.38 3.16
N ALA A 143 -4.39 -6.59 4.19
CA ALA A 143 -4.07 -6.94 5.56
C ALA A 143 -5.20 -7.84 6.08
N SER A 144 -4.86 -9.06 6.44
CA SER A 144 -5.79 -10.05 6.98
C SER A 144 -5.20 -10.58 8.29
N SER A 145 -6.01 -10.61 9.34
CA SER A 145 -5.62 -11.17 10.63
C SER A 145 -5.81 -12.67 10.59
N PHE A 146 -4.72 -13.42 10.64
CA PHE A 146 -4.73 -14.88 10.67
C PHE A 146 -4.13 -15.36 11.99
N ARG A 147 -4.77 -16.34 12.62
CA ARG A 147 -4.21 -17.05 13.75
C ARG A 147 -3.61 -18.36 13.25
N ILE A 148 -2.29 -18.47 13.36
CA ILE A 148 -1.54 -19.68 12.97
C ILE A 148 -1.55 -20.64 14.16
N TYR A 149 -1.84 -21.91 13.91
CA TYR A 149 -1.71 -23.00 14.89
C TYR A 149 -0.60 -23.94 14.42
N PRO A 150 0.66 -23.69 14.81
CA PRO A 150 1.77 -24.49 14.32
C PRO A 150 1.72 -25.90 14.91
N ASN A 151 2.01 -26.91 14.09
CA ASN A 151 2.22 -28.27 14.58
C ASN A 151 3.51 -28.35 15.42
N GLN A 152 3.74 -29.48 16.10
CA GLN A 152 4.87 -29.64 17.02
C GLN A 152 6.24 -29.35 16.36
N ALA A 153 6.47 -29.84 15.14
CA ALA A 153 7.71 -29.58 14.41
C ALA A 153 7.91 -28.09 14.10
N GLN A 154 6.84 -27.40 13.71
CA GLN A 154 6.85 -25.96 13.46
C GLN A 154 7.10 -25.15 14.75
N GLN A 155 6.47 -25.54 15.87
CA GLN A 155 6.71 -24.88 17.16
C GLN A 155 8.18 -24.98 17.57
N ILE A 156 8.79 -26.16 17.42
CA ILE A 156 10.21 -26.38 17.69
C ILE A 156 11.07 -25.49 16.79
N LEU A 157 10.79 -25.46 15.47
CA LEU A 157 11.56 -24.65 14.53
C LEU A 157 11.44 -23.14 14.82
N ILE A 158 10.23 -22.67 15.18
CA ILE A 158 10.01 -21.27 15.58
C ILE A 158 10.81 -20.95 16.84
N ALA A 159 10.77 -21.81 17.86
CA ALA A 159 11.53 -21.62 19.09
C ALA A 159 13.04 -21.58 18.83
N LYS A 160 13.57 -22.52 18.02
CA LYS A 160 14.97 -22.52 17.59
C LYS A 160 15.33 -21.23 16.85
N THR A 161 14.48 -20.79 15.92
CA THR A 161 14.71 -19.57 15.13
C THR A 161 14.79 -18.32 16.01
N ILE A 162 13.87 -18.19 16.98
CA ILE A 162 13.86 -17.07 17.95
C ILE A 162 15.11 -17.14 18.83
N GLY A 163 15.46 -18.32 19.34
CA GLY A 163 16.66 -18.54 20.17
C GLY A 163 17.96 -18.18 19.44
N CYS A 164 18.15 -18.70 18.23
CA CYS A 164 19.32 -18.40 17.40
C CYS A 164 19.41 -16.90 17.06
N SER A 165 18.27 -16.28 16.72
CA SER A 165 18.18 -14.85 16.42
C SER A 165 18.60 -14.00 17.63
N ARG A 166 18.10 -14.34 18.83
CA ARG A 166 18.46 -13.68 20.09
C ARG A 166 19.94 -13.86 20.42
N PHE A 167 20.49 -15.06 20.24
CA PHE A 167 21.91 -15.32 20.45
C PHE A 167 22.77 -14.43 19.55
N ILE A 168 22.49 -14.41 18.24
CA ILE A 168 23.23 -13.57 17.28
C ILE A 168 23.12 -12.10 17.65
N PHE A 169 21.92 -11.61 17.97
CA PHE A 169 21.73 -10.22 18.38
C PHE A 169 22.62 -9.87 19.58
N ASN A 170 22.59 -10.69 20.63
CA ASN A 170 23.36 -10.43 21.86
C ASN A 170 24.87 -10.57 21.65
N HIS A 171 25.32 -11.58 20.91
CA HIS A 171 26.72 -11.80 20.58
C HIS A 171 27.32 -10.58 19.88
N PHE A 172 26.64 -10.09 18.83
CA PHE A 172 27.11 -8.93 18.09
C PHE A 172 26.88 -7.61 18.84
N LEU A 173 25.88 -7.52 19.72
CA LEU A 173 25.72 -6.37 20.61
C LEU A 173 26.92 -6.26 21.56
N SER A 174 27.39 -7.36 22.14
CA SER A 174 28.60 -7.38 22.98
C SER A 174 29.82 -6.94 22.17
N LEU A 175 30.04 -7.57 21.01
CA LEU A 175 31.17 -7.28 20.13
C LEU A 175 31.18 -5.81 19.68
N TRP A 176 30.01 -5.24 19.37
CA TRP A 176 29.89 -3.85 18.99
C TRP A 176 30.24 -2.91 20.14
N ASN A 177 29.73 -3.18 21.34
CA ASN A 177 30.04 -2.39 22.53
C ASN A 177 31.53 -2.49 22.90
N GLU A 178 32.17 -3.64 22.74
CA GLU A 178 33.62 -3.82 22.94
C GLU A 178 34.42 -3.04 21.88
N THR A 179 34.07 -3.20 20.61
CA THR A 179 34.75 -2.50 19.50
C THR A 179 34.66 -0.99 19.66
N TYR A 180 33.48 -0.47 20.02
CA TYR A 180 33.26 0.96 20.24
C TYR A 180 34.07 1.49 21.43
N ARG A 181 34.12 0.74 22.55
CA ARG A 181 34.94 1.11 23.72
C ARG A 181 36.42 1.21 23.37
N ASN A 182 36.94 0.30 22.54
CA ASN A 182 38.36 0.22 22.23
C ASN A 182 38.80 1.21 21.13
N THR A 183 37.94 1.45 20.14
CA THR A 183 38.33 2.18 18.92
C THR A 183 37.63 3.53 18.75
N GLY A 184 36.60 3.80 19.56
CA GLY A 184 35.68 4.92 19.36
C GLY A 184 34.78 4.79 18.13
N LYS A 185 34.89 3.69 17.38
CA LYS A 185 34.12 3.41 16.16
C LYS A 185 33.28 2.15 16.32
N GLY A 186 32.04 2.23 15.86
CA GLY A 186 31.12 1.09 15.87
C GLY A 186 31.42 0.10 14.74
N LEU A 187 30.79 -1.07 14.79
CA LEU A 187 30.82 -2.01 13.69
C LEU A 187 29.90 -1.54 12.54
N THR A 188 29.99 -2.22 11.40
CA THR A 188 29.03 -2.08 10.31
C THR A 188 28.31 -3.40 10.09
N TYR A 189 27.09 -3.34 9.53
CA TYR A 189 26.37 -4.54 9.12
C TYR A 189 27.23 -5.46 8.24
N HIS A 190 27.96 -4.90 7.27
CA HIS A 190 28.81 -5.67 6.37
C HIS A 190 29.92 -6.42 7.12
N ALA A 191 30.59 -5.76 8.07
CA ALA A 191 31.60 -6.42 8.89
C ALA A 191 31.01 -7.58 9.70
N CYS A 192 29.86 -7.36 10.35
CA CYS A 192 29.18 -8.41 11.12
C CYS A 192 28.69 -9.57 10.24
N ALA A 193 28.17 -9.27 9.04
CA ALA A 193 27.68 -10.27 8.10
C ALA A 193 28.80 -11.17 7.57
N THR A 194 30.00 -10.63 7.36
CA THR A 194 31.18 -11.41 6.97
C THR A 194 31.65 -12.35 8.08
N MET A 195 31.44 -11.99 9.36
CA MET A 195 31.80 -12.85 10.50
C MET A 195 30.81 -14.01 10.71
N LEU A 196 29.56 -13.86 10.30
CA LEU A 196 28.49 -14.83 10.56
C LEU A 196 28.77 -16.25 10.02
N PRO A 197 29.30 -16.46 8.80
CA PRO A 197 29.70 -17.79 8.32
C PRO A 197 30.74 -18.48 9.20
N HIS A 198 31.68 -17.72 9.79
CA HIS A 198 32.70 -18.27 10.68
C HIS A 198 32.09 -18.74 11.99
N ILE A 199 31.22 -17.92 12.58
CA ILE A 199 30.48 -18.28 13.80
C ILE A 199 29.67 -19.57 13.59
N LYS A 200 29.02 -19.74 12.44
CA LYS A 200 28.27 -20.98 12.12
C LYS A 200 29.15 -22.22 11.95
N LYS A 201 30.44 -22.05 11.70
CA LYS A 201 31.39 -23.15 11.52
C LYS A 201 32.02 -23.61 12.83
N ASN A 202 32.05 -22.76 13.86
CA ASN A 202 32.56 -23.13 15.18
C ASN A 202 31.73 -24.28 15.79
N GLU A 203 32.38 -25.19 16.50
CA GLU A 203 31.74 -26.37 17.07
C GLU A 203 30.68 -26.01 18.11
N GLU A 204 30.95 -25.04 18.98
CA GLU A 204 30.02 -24.58 20.03
C GLU A 204 28.77 -23.88 19.50
N THR A 205 28.83 -23.36 18.27
CA THR A 205 27.75 -22.56 17.65
C THR A 205 27.27 -23.14 16.32
N ASN A 206 27.57 -24.41 16.04
CA ASN A 206 27.17 -25.07 14.80
C ASN A 206 25.63 -25.22 14.68
N TRP A 207 24.91 -25.27 15.81
CA TRP A 207 23.45 -25.36 15.92
C TRP A 207 22.74 -24.16 15.28
N LEU A 208 23.46 -23.05 15.05
CA LEU A 208 22.95 -21.91 14.26
C LEU A 208 22.66 -22.28 12.79
N LYS A 209 23.13 -23.44 12.31
CA LYS A 209 22.80 -23.98 10.97
C LYS A 209 21.43 -24.63 10.91
N GLU A 210 20.79 -24.90 12.04
CA GLU A 210 19.48 -25.56 12.09
C GLU A 210 18.32 -24.62 11.70
N VAL A 211 18.58 -23.33 11.60
CA VAL A 211 17.58 -22.29 11.28
C VAL A 211 17.96 -21.54 10.02
N ASP A 212 16.98 -20.87 9.41
CA ASP A 212 17.21 -20.08 8.21
C ASP A 212 18.25 -18.98 8.45
N SER A 213 19.26 -18.93 7.57
CA SER A 213 20.28 -17.89 7.53
C SER A 213 19.72 -16.48 7.44
N ILE A 214 18.53 -16.30 6.84
CA ILE A 214 17.85 -15.02 6.68
C ILE A 214 17.41 -14.47 8.05
N ALA A 215 16.94 -15.32 8.97
CA ALA A 215 16.55 -14.88 10.31
C ALA A 215 17.75 -14.34 11.10
N LEU A 216 18.92 -14.98 10.95
CA LEU A 216 20.16 -14.56 11.60
C LEU A 216 20.71 -13.26 11.00
N GLN A 217 20.70 -13.12 9.67
CA GLN A 217 21.08 -11.88 9.01
C GLN A 217 20.12 -10.73 9.33
N SER A 218 18.81 -11.02 9.46
CA SER A 218 17.81 -10.02 9.87
C SER A 218 18.07 -9.52 11.29
N SER A 219 18.48 -10.40 12.20
CA SER A 219 18.86 -10.02 13.58
C SER A 219 20.06 -9.06 13.60
N LEU A 220 21.10 -9.34 12.80
CA LEU A 220 22.23 -8.44 12.61
C LEU A 220 21.82 -7.09 12.03
N LYS A 221 20.95 -7.10 11.02
CA LYS A 221 20.44 -5.89 10.37
C LYS A 221 19.64 -5.03 11.35
N ASN A 222 18.80 -5.66 12.18
CA ASN A 222 18.03 -4.99 13.22
C ASN A 222 18.95 -4.33 14.26
N LEU A 223 20.01 -5.01 14.70
CA LEU A 223 21.02 -4.43 15.60
C LEU A 223 21.72 -3.22 14.96
N SER A 224 22.22 -3.37 13.73
CA SER A 224 22.89 -2.28 13.01
C SER A 224 21.96 -1.07 12.80
N ASN A 225 20.69 -1.30 12.48
CA ASN A 225 19.69 -0.25 12.36
C ASN A 225 19.42 0.43 13.70
N SER A 226 19.40 -0.32 14.80
CA SER A 226 19.20 0.22 16.15
C SER A 226 20.32 1.16 16.55
N PHE A 227 21.59 0.78 16.30
CA PHE A 227 22.72 1.68 16.49
C PHE A 227 22.66 2.90 15.56
N SER A 228 22.30 2.72 14.29
CA SER A 228 22.14 3.85 13.35
C SER A 228 21.12 4.88 13.85
N ARG A 229 19.97 4.42 14.38
CA ARG A 229 18.94 5.28 14.97
C ARG A 229 19.40 5.95 16.27
N PHE A 230 20.13 5.23 17.11
CA PHE A 230 20.73 5.77 18.33
C PHE A 230 21.69 6.92 18.02
N PHE A 231 22.63 6.75 17.07
CA PHE A 231 23.56 7.81 16.68
C PHE A 231 22.86 9.01 16.02
N LYS A 232 21.70 8.80 15.40
CA LYS A 232 20.82 9.87 14.89
C LYS A 232 19.94 10.51 15.98
N LYS A 233 20.09 10.12 17.24
CA LYS A 233 19.30 10.60 18.40
C LYS A 233 17.78 10.33 18.26
N GLN A 234 17.40 9.27 17.56
CA GLN A 234 15.99 8.90 17.34
C GLN A 234 15.48 7.90 18.39
N THR A 235 16.38 7.14 19.00
CA THR A 235 16.06 6.09 19.98
C THR A 235 17.13 6.05 21.07
N ASN A 236 16.79 5.41 22.20
CA ASN A 236 17.76 5.08 23.24
C ASN A 236 18.77 4.02 22.76
N LYS A 237 19.80 3.78 23.58
CA LYS A 237 20.82 2.77 23.32
C LYS A 237 20.16 1.37 23.18
N PRO A 238 20.58 0.55 22.18
CA PRO A 238 20.13 -0.82 22.02
C PRO A 238 20.51 -1.74 23.19
#